data_AF-A0A2D7FKK2-F1
#
_entry.id   AF-A0A2D7FKK2-F1
#
_cell.length_a   1.000
_cell.length_b   1.000
_cell.length_c   1.000
_cell.angle_alpha   90.00
_cell.angle_beta   90.00
_cell.angle_gamma   90.00
#
_symmetry.space_group_name_H-M   'P 1'
#
loop_
_entity.id
_entity.type
_entity.pdbx_description
1 polymer ?
#
loop_
_entity_poly.entity_id
_entity_poly.type
_entity_poly.pdbx_seq_one_letter_code
_entity_poly.pdbx_strand_id
1 'polypeptide(L)'
;MGKKKSKFFTETVLDKSDYVRPASDLTRIRMSIAKRKSLSDVLDSFRKVHGDRYDYSKVEYVNSFTKVTIVCSDHGEFTQTPDNHLKGKGCPKCVVRKKRIDQVLEGFRKRHGDRYDYSKVEYVDNNTHIIIICPDHGEFSQRPRAHLSTGCPKCWQERNRSLVDDAVVARVHALRTTTNMTMQEIATEIGVRGLNRKTVSKILNGNKPRVVEKDTVTKVFELRSANMSMQDIGTELGLRRNVVSDILNGKVTTK
;
A
#
# COMPACT_ATOMS: atom_id res chain seq x y z
N MET A 1 7.12 96.67 48.85
CA MET A 1 6.78 95.31 49.35
C MET A 1 5.31 95.00 49.08
N GLY A 2 4.98 93.76 48.73
CA GLY A 2 3.68 93.17 49.10
C GLY A 2 2.62 92.90 48.00
N LYS A 3 2.58 91.63 47.56
CA LYS A 3 1.35 90.82 47.32
C LYS A 3 0.40 91.15 46.13
N LYS A 4 0.33 90.13 45.24
CA LYS A 4 -0.87 89.39 44.74
C LYS A 4 -1.57 89.82 43.42
N LYS A 5 -1.65 88.82 42.51
CA LYS A 5 -2.67 88.59 41.44
C LYS A 5 -2.62 89.60 40.27
N SER A 6 -2.99 89.36 39.01
CA SER A 6 -3.64 88.23 38.25
C SER A 6 -3.26 88.37 36.74
N LYS A 7 -3.66 87.58 35.72
CA LYS A 7 -4.52 86.38 35.53
C LYS A 7 -4.28 85.84 34.08
N PHE A 8 -4.17 84.52 33.85
CA PHE A 8 -4.19 83.86 32.51
C PHE A 8 -3.05 84.27 31.51
N PHE A 9 -2.72 83.57 30.41
CA PHE A 9 -3.30 82.40 29.71
C PHE A 9 -2.13 81.65 29.02
N THR A 10 -2.00 80.33 29.14
CA THR A 10 -1.08 79.52 28.29
C THR A 10 -1.73 78.19 27.96
N GLU A 11 -1.74 77.84 26.66
CA GLU A 11 -2.30 76.60 26.12
C GLU A 11 -1.82 75.35 26.85
N THR A 12 -2.77 74.60 27.40
CA THR A 12 -2.55 73.19 27.75
C THR A 12 -2.57 72.37 26.46
N VAL A 13 -1.39 71.94 26.02
CA VAL A 13 -1.27 70.82 25.07
C VAL A 13 -1.97 69.62 25.69
N LEU A 14 -2.98 69.08 25.00
CA LEU A 14 -3.68 67.88 25.44
C LEU A 14 -2.74 66.68 25.37
N ASP A 15 -2.39 66.14 26.53
CA ASP A 15 -1.75 64.84 26.65
C ASP A 15 -2.67 63.75 26.07
N LYS A 16 -2.10 62.76 25.38
CA LYS A 16 -2.84 61.67 24.75
C LYS A 16 -3.17 60.59 25.76
N SER A 17 -4.08 60.95 26.65
CA SER A 17 -5.21 60.13 27.11
C SER A 17 -5.21 58.65 26.68
N ASP A 18 -5.18 57.81 27.71
CA ASP A 18 -6.15 56.71 27.85
C ASP A 18 -6.04 55.49 26.91
N TYR A 19 -4.88 55.23 26.28
CA TYR A 19 -4.65 53.89 25.73
C TYR A 19 -4.31 52.85 26.81
N VAL A 20 -5.34 52.45 27.56
CA VAL A 20 -5.28 51.30 28.47
C VAL A 20 -5.12 50.02 27.64
N ARG A 21 -3.91 49.46 27.63
CA ARG A 21 -3.61 48.19 26.95
C ARG A 21 -4.49 47.06 27.50
N PRO A 22 -5.24 46.31 26.65
CA PRO A 22 -6.15 45.28 27.12
C PRO A 22 -5.43 44.07 27.76
N ALA A 23 -6.11 43.42 28.70
CA ALA A 23 -5.56 42.34 29.55
C ALA A 23 -5.20 41.01 28.83
N SER A 24 -5.32 40.97 27.49
CA SER A 24 -5.08 39.79 26.64
C SER A 24 -3.60 39.44 26.44
N ASP A 25 -2.68 40.41 26.54
CA ASP A 25 -1.25 40.12 26.35
C ASP A 25 -0.59 39.48 27.58
N LEU A 26 -1.00 39.86 28.80
CA LEU A 26 -0.50 39.22 30.04
C LEU A 26 -0.94 37.76 30.15
N THR A 27 -2.10 37.40 29.60
CA THR A 27 -2.56 36.01 29.51
C THR A 27 -1.77 35.23 28.46
N ARG A 28 -1.42 35.84 27.32
CA ARG A 28 -0.53 35.23 26.30
C ARG A 28 0.88 34.93 26.84
N ILE A 29 1.43 35.83 27.66
CA ILE A 29 2.74 35.66 28.31
C ILE A 29 2.67 34.56 29.39
N ARG A 30 1.59 34.50 30.20
CA ARG A 30 1.39 33.41 31.17
C ARG A 30 1.21 32.03 30.50
N MET A 31 0.42 31.94 29.43
CA MET A 31 0.18 30.68 28.70
C MET A 31 1.42 30.11 28.00
N SER A 32 2.40 30.94 27.64
CA SER A 32 3.62 30.51 26.95
C SER A 32 4.73 30.04 27.90
N ILE A 33 4.69 30.44 29.18
CA ILE A 33 5.54 29.88 30.24
C ILE A 33 4.96 28.54 30.73
N ALA A 34 3.64 28.46 30.91
CA ALA A 34 2.92 27.31 31.48
C ALA A 34 2.85 26.04 30.59
N LYS A 35 3.54 26.00 29.44
CA LYS A 35 3.49 24.87 28.48
C LYS A 35 4.84 24.27 28.12
N ARG A 36 5.91 24.64 28.83
CA ARG A 36 7.21 23.96 28.74
C ARG A 36 7.15 22.68 29.57
N LYS A 37 7.08 21.52 28.93
CA LYS A 37 7.24 20.22 29.61
C LYS A 37 8.57 20.21 30.37
N SER A 38 8.56 19.82 31.64
CA SER A 38 9.78 19.60 32.40
C SER A 38 10.51 18.35 31.89
N LEU A 39 11.79 18.21 32.23
CA LEU A 39 12.58 17.02 31.88
C LEU A 39 11.93 15.74 32.45
N SER A 40 11.44 15.78 33.68
CA SER A 40 10.66 14.69 34.30
C SER A 40 9.40 14.33 33.51
N ASP A 41 8.58 15.30 33.09
CA ASP A 41 7.36 15.04 32.31
C ASP A 41 7.67 14.33 30.98
N VAL A 42 8.81 14.66 30.37
CA VAL A 42 9.27 14.07 29.11
C VAL A 42 9.76 12.64 29.34
N LEU A 43 10.54 12.38 30.39
CA LEU A 43 11.00 11.03 30.74
C LEU A 43 9.83 10.09 31.10
N ASP A 44 8.87 10.56 31.88
CA ASP A 44 7.65 9.79 32.18
C ASP A 44 6.83 9.51 30.93
N SER A 45 6.75 10.49 30.02
CA SER A 45 6.10 10.29 28.72
C SER A 45 6.84 9.26 27.84
N PHE A 46 8.17 9.24 27.86
CA PHE A 46 8.96 8.22 27.17
C PHE A 46 8.73 6.82 27.76
N ARG A 47 8.78 6.68 29.10
CA ARG A 47 8.48 5.43 29.80
C ARG A 47 7.07 4.91 29.52
N LYS A 48 6.06 5.80 29.42
CA LYS A 48 4.69 5.42 29.01
C LYS A 48 4.60 4.85 27.58
N VAL A 49 5.43 5.33 26.64
CA VAL A 49 5.43 4.86 25.25
C VAL A 49 6.30 3.62 25.05
N HIS A 50 7.40 3.50 25.81
CA HIS A 50 8.43 2.50 25.54
C HIS A 50 8.67 1.48 26.67
N GLY A 51 8.16 1.69 27.88
CA GLY A 51 8.51 0.92 29.07
C GLY A 51 10.00 1.04 29.40
N ASP A 52 10.54 0.06 30.10
CA ASP A 52 11.94 0.03 30.56
C ASP A 52 12.94 -0.43 29.46
N ARG A 53 12.60 -0.24 28.19
CA ARG A 53 13.41 -0.68 27.03
C ARG A 53 14.60 0.23 26.70
N TYR A 54 14.69 1.38 27.36
CA TYR A 54 15.72 2.39 27.13
C TYR A 54 16.18 2.99 28.46
N ASP A 55 17.47 3.20 28.57
CA ASP A 55 18.04 4.04 29.61
C ASP A 55 18.15 5.49 29.11
N TYR A 56 17.75 6.41 29.98
CA TYR A 56 17.66 7.85 29.74
C TYR A 56 18.67 8.65 30.57
N SER A 57 19.62 7.98 31.24
CA SER A 57 20.66 8.61 32.09
C SER A 57 21.53 9.65 31.37
N LYS A 58 21.51 9.69 30.03
CA LYS A 58 22.24 10.65 29.18
C LYS A 58 21.31 11.63 28.41
N VAL A 59 20.05 11.77 28.82
CA VAL A 59 19.07 12.66 28.17
C VAL A 59 19.16 14.09 28.72
N GLU A 60 19.75 14.98 27.93
CA GLU A 60 19.70 16.43 28.16
C GLU A 60 18.55 17.07 27.38
N TYR A 61 17.39 17.25 28.03
CA TYR A 61 16.21 17.81 27.37
C TYR A 61 16.25 19.34 27.31
N VAL A 62 16.46 19.88 26.10
CA VAL A 62 16.38 21.33 25.80
C VAL A 62 15.01 21.72 25.23
N ASN A 63 14.52 20.97 24.22
CA ASN A 63 13.18 21.14 23.63
C ASN A 63 12.80 19.89 22.81
N SER A 64 11.57 19.85 22.28
CA SER A 64 11.03 18.70 21.51
C SER A 64 11.77 18.35 20.20
N PHE A 65 12.56 19.28 19.65
CA PHE A 65 13.22 19.18 18.34
C PHE A 65 14.74 19.01 18.44
N THR A 66 15.36 19.40 19.54
CA THR A 66 16.77 19.08 19.84
C THR A 66 16.92 17.56 19.96
N LYS A 67 17.98 17.00 19.36
CA LYS A 67 18.28 15.57 19.49
C LYS A 67 18.79 15.28 20.90
N VAL A 68 18.25 14.26 21.54
CA VAL A 68 18.72 13.71 22.81
C VAL A 68 19.40 12.36 22.58
N THR A 69 20.38 12.02 23.43
CA THR A 69 21.04 10.72 23.43
C THR A 69 20.25 9.75 24.32
N ILE A 70 19.83 8.63 23.74
CA ILE A 70 19.06 7.58 24.40
C ILE A 70 19.86 6.29 24.30
N VAL A 71 19.93 5.51 25.38
CA VAL A 71 20.66 4.25 25.40
C VAL A 71 19.68 3.10 25.20
N CYS A 72 19.88 2.29 24.17
CA CYS A 72 19.14 1.04 23.98
C CYS A 72 19.92 -0.10 24.61
N SER A 73 19.29 -0.84 25.53
CA SER A 73 19.89 -1.97 26.26
C SER A 73 20.56 -3.00 25.34
N ASP A 74 20.03 -3.19 24.13
CA ASP A 74 20.55 -4.16 23.16
C ASP A 74 21.57 -3.61 22.15
N HIS A 75 21.65 -2.28 21.96
CA HIS A 75 22.34 -1.67 20.80
C HIS A 75 23.23 -0.47 21.13
N GLY A 76 23.31 -0.10 22.41
CA GLY A 76 24.01 1.07 22.89
C GLY A 76 23.31 2.38 22.53
N GLU A 77 24.10 3.45 22.49
CA GLU A 77 23.62 4.82 22.35
C GLU A 77 23.11 5.13 20.93
N PHE A 78 22.04 5.91 20.85
CA PHE A 78 21.53 6.48 19.61
C PHE A 78 20.93 7.87 19.87
N THR A 79 20.95 8.75 18.86
CA THR A 79 20.36 10.09 18.97
C THR A 79 18.99 10.15 18.29
N GLN A 80 18.02 10.80 18.94
CA GLN A 80 16.69 11.02 18.37
C GLN A 80 16.05 12.28 18.98
N THR A 81 15.11 12.93 18.27
CA THR A 81 14.36 14.05 18.85
C THR A 81 13.23 13.55 19.77
N PRO A 82 12.95 14.21 20.90
CA PRO A 82 11.86 13.82 21.81
C PRO A 82 10.50 13.69 21.13
N ASP A 83 10.16 14.56 20.18
CA ASP A 83 8.91 14.45 19.40
C ASP A 83 8.82 13.15 18.58
N ASN A 84 9.93 12.71 17.96
CA ASN A 84 9.95 11.44 17.24
C ASN A 84 9.84 10.24 18.20
N HIS A 85 10.49 10.32 19.37
CA HIS A 85 10.46 9.25 20.36
C HIS A 85 9.06 9.09 20.97
N LEU A 86 8.40 10.20 21.32
CA LEU A 86 7.01 10.20 21.80
C LEU A 86 6.00 9.66 20.77
N LYS A 87 6.32 9.73 19.47
CA LYS A 87 5.53 9.12 18.38
C LYS A 87 5.79 7.60 18.24
N GLY A 88 6.49 6.97 19.20
CA GLY A 88 6.78 5.55 19.23
C GLY A 88 7.97 5.12 18.37
N LYS A 89 8.78 6.04 17.85
CA LYS A 89 10.00 5.68 17.11
C LYS A 89 11.07 5.23 18.10
N GLY A 90 11.41 3.94 18.05
CA GLY A 90 12.47 3.37 18.88
C GLY A 90 13.88 3.60 18.35
N CYS A 91 14.85 2.85 18.89
CA CYS A 91 16.21 2.78 18.37
C CYS A 91 16.20 2.35 16.88
N PRO A 92 16.90 3.08 15.98
CA PRO A 92 16.97 2.70 14.57
C PRO A 92 17.48 1.27 14.36
N LYS A 93 18.47 0.81 15.15
CA LYS A 93 18.97 -0.56 15.09
C LYS A 93 17.91 -1.59 15.49
N CYS A 94 17.05 -1.31 16.49
CA CYS A 94 15.89 -2.16 16.81
C CYS A 94 14.89 -2.27 15.66
N VAL A 95 14.62 -1.16 14.95
CA VAL A 95 13.66 -1.13 13.83
C VAL A 95 14.25 -1.77 12.56
N VAL A 96 15.55 -1.64 12.35
CA VAL A 96 16.31 -2.18 11.21
C VAL A 96 16.81 -3.61 11.46
N ARG A 97 16.57 -4.20 12.65
CA ARG A 97 16.71 -5.65 12.83
C ARG A 97 15.91 -6.34 11.73
N LYS A 98 16.62 -7.09 10.87
CA LYS A 98 16.00 -8.03 9.93
C LYS A 98 14.90 -8.77 10.69
N LYS A 99 13.67 -8.81 10.16
CA LYS A 99 12.60 -9.61 10.78
C LYS A 99 13.19 -10.98 11.10
N ARG A 100 13.24 -11.35 12.38
CA ARG A 100 13.73 -12.67 12.79
C ARG A 100 12.89 -13.70 12.03
N ILE A 101 13.51 -14.78 11.58
CA ILE A 101 12.82 -15.81 10.80
C ILE A 101 11.56 -16.28 11.56
N ASP A 102 11.69 -16.44 12.87
CA ASP A 102 10.62 -16.64 13.87
C ASP A 102 9.38 -15.74 13.64
N GLN A 103 9.57 -14.42 13.48
CA GLN A 103 8.49 -13.45 13.27
C GLN A 103 7.84 -13.54 11.88
N VAL A 104 8.60 -14.03 10.88
CA VAL A 104 8.10 -14.24 9.52
C VAL A 104 7.25 -15.51 9.49
N LEU A 105 7.74 -16.59 10.10
CA LEU A 105 7.04 -17.87 10.23
C LEU A 105 5.76 -17.72 11.07
N GLU A 106 5.82 -16.99 12.19
CA GLU A 106 4.63 -16.64 12.99
C GLU A 106 3.61 -15.85 12.16
N GLY A 107 4.07 -14.89 11.34
CA GLY A 107 3.22 -14.17 10.39
C GLY A 107 2.55 -15.07 9.36
N PHE A 108 3.22 -16.13 8.90
CA PHE A 108 2.65 -17.12 7.99
C PHE A 108 1.63 -18.02 8.70
N ARG A 109 1.94 -18.54 9.89
CA ARG A 109 1.03 -19.33 10.73
C ARG A 109 -0.24 -18.56 11.07
N LYS A 110 -0.12 -17.30 11.49
CA LYS A 110 -1.28 -16.42 11.76
C LYS A 110 -2.20 -16.21 10.54
N ARG A 111 -1.66 -16.36 9.32
CA ARG A 111 -2.41 -16.18 8.06
C ARG A 111 -3.02 -17.47 7.52
N HIS A 112 -2.34 -18.60 7.72
CA HIS A 112 -2.64 -19.88 7.04
C HIS A 112 -2.86 -21.07 7.99
N GLY A 113 -2.71 -20.87 9.30
CA GLY A 113 -2.54 -21.95 10.28
C GLY A 113 -1.25 -22.73 10.05
N ASP A 114 -1.16 -23.91 10.66
CA ASP A 114 -0.07 -24.87 10.47
C ASP A 114 -0.25 -25.72 9.18
N ARG A 115 -0.87 -25.14 8.14
CA ARG A 115 -1.16 -25.83 6.87
C ARG A 115 0.07 -26.05 5.98
N TYR A 116 1.20 -25.42 6.28
CA TYR A 116 2.42 -25.53 5.47
C TYR A 116 3.60 -25.86 6.37
N ASP A 117 4.50 -26.69 5.87
CA ASP A 117 5.79 -26.93 6.50
C ASP A 117 6.82 -25.90 5.97
N TYR A 118 7.57 -25.35 6.91
CA TYR A 118 8.56 -24.29 6.72
C TYR A 118 9.98 -24.75 7.05
N SER A 119 10.22 -26.04 7.24
CA SER A 119 11.52 -26.63 7.62
C SER A 119 12.66 -26.32 6.63
N LYS A 120 12.35 -25.92 5.40
CA LYS A 120 13.30 -25.51 4.34
C LYS A 120 13.33 -24.00 4.04
N VAL A 121 12.77 -23.16 4.92
CA VAL A 121 12.72 -21.70 4.71
C VAL A 121 14.05 -21.05 5.11
N GLU A 122 14.75 -20.49 4.13
CA GLU A 122 15.90 -19.60 4.36
C GLU A 122 15.48 -18.14 4.12
N TYR A 123 15.16 -17.41 5.20
CA TYR A 123 14.68 -16.02 5.08
C TYR A 123 15.83 -15.00 5.05
N VAL A 124 16.04 -14.38 3.88
CA VAL A 124 16.96 -13.24 3.70
C VAL A 124 16.21 -11.90 3.78
N ASP A 125 15.17 -11.74 2.96
CA ASP A 125 14.28 -10.57 2.90
C ASP A 125 12.89 -10.91 2.31
N ASN A 126 12.03 -9.92 2.10
CA ASN A 126 10.67 -10.12 1.57
C ASN A 126 10.57 -10.29 0.04
N ASN A 127 11.66 -10.10 -0.70
CA ASN A 127 11.73 -10.12 -2.17
C ASN A 127 12.41 -11.39 -2.71
N THR A 128 13.30 -11.96 -1.91
CA THR A 128 13.94 -13.27 -2.10
C THR A 128 12.88 -14.36 -2.05
N HIS A 129 13.03 -15.40 -2.86
CA HIS A 129 12.12 -16.55 -2.83
C HIS A 129 12.51 -17.50 -1.71
N ILE A 130 11.51 -18.05 -1.03
CA ILE A 130 11.66 -19.10 -0.02
C ILE A 130 10.99 -20.38 -0.51
N ILE A 131 11.54 -21.54 -0.11
CA ILE A 131 10.95 -22.85 -0.36
C ILE A 131 9.95 -23.14 0.77
N ILE A 132 8.71 -23.45 0.39
CA ILE A 132 7.61 -23.76 1.31
C ILE A 132 7.02 -25.10 0.88
N ILE A 133 6.67 -25.95 1.84
CA ILE A 133 6.11 -27.27 1.56
C ILE A 133 4.60 -27.23 1.81
N CYS A 134 3.83 -27.55 0.77
CA CYS A 134 2.40 -27.76 0.87
C CYS A 134 2.11 -29.26 1.02
N PRO A 135 1.31 -29.69 2.01
CA PRO A 135 0.98 -31.12 2.20
C PRO A 135 0.27 -31.71 0.97
N ASP A 136 -0.55 -30.91 0.28
CA ASP A 136 -1.33 -31.35 -0.86
C ASP A 136 -0.52 -31.39 -2.18
N HIS A 137 0.56 -30.59 -2.29
CA HIS A 137 1.19 -30.27 -3.57
C HIS A 137 2.72 -30.34 -3.60
N GLY A 138 3.35 -30.68 -2.48
CA GLY A 138 4.79 -30.72 -2.31
C GLY A 138 5.44 -29.34 -2.21
N GLU A 139 6.72 -29.27 -2.53
CA GLU A 139 7.56 -28.09 -2.41
C GLU A 139 7.25 -27.05 -3.51
N PHE A 140 7.18 -25.78 -3.13
CA PHE A 140 7.02 -24.66 -4.07
C PHE A 140 7.83 -23.45 -3.62
N SER A 141 8.28 -22.67 -4.59
CA SER A 141 9.07 -21.46 -4.37
C SER A 141 8.18 -20.21 -4.47
N GLN A 142 8.20 -19.34 -3.46
CA GLN A 142 7.42 -18.09 -3.47
C GLN A 142 8.08 -16.99 -2.63
N ARG A 143 7.85 -15.72 -2.97
CA ARG A 143 8.29 -14.58 -2.13
C ARG A 143 7.47 -14.52 -0.84
N PRO A 144 8.06 -14.23 0.33
CA PRO A 144 7.34 -14.09 1.62
C PRO A 144 6.10 -13.19 1.57
N ARG A 145 6.18 -12.05 0.87
CA ARG A 145 5.04 -11.12 0.71
C ARG A 145 3.89 -11.72 -0.10
N ALA A 146 4.19 -12.54 -1.10
CA ALA A 146 3.19 -13.22 -1.92
C ALA A 146 2.59 -14.42 -1.17
N HIS A 147 3.40 -15.18 -0.41
CA HIS A 147 2.88 -16.28 0.39
C HIS A 147 1.82 -15.80 1.38
N LEU A 148 2.05 -14.66 2.03
CA LEU A 148 1.07 -13.99 2.90
C LEU A 148 -0.24 -13.64 2.16
N SER A 149 -0.23 -13.28 0.88
CA SER A 149 -1.49 -12.97 0.16
C SER A 149 -2.23 -14.21 -0.31
N THR A 150 -1.53 -15.19 -0.89
CA THR A 150 -2.12 -16.22 -1.76
C THR A 150 -1.86 -17.67 -1.34
N GLY A 151 -0.82 -17.95 -0.56
CA GLY A 151 -0.44 -19.33 -0.23
C GLY A 151 0.07 -20.15 -1.42
N CYS A 152 -0.13 -21.47 -1.39
CA CYS A 152 0.26 -22.36 -2.48
C CYS A 152 -0.53 -22.07 -3.79
N PRO A 153 0.15 -21.84 -4.93
CA PRO A 153 -0.52 -21.53 -6.20
C PRO A 153 -1.44 -22.64 -6.70
N LYS A 154 -1.09 -23.92 -6.50
CA LYS A 154 -1.90 -25.07 -6.91
C LYS A 154 -3.19 -25.16 -6.09
N CYS A 155 -3.11 -25.07 -4.76
CA CYS A 155 -4.26 -24.92 -3.86
C CYS A 155 -5.19 -23.78 -4.29
N TRP A 156 -4.61 -22.64 -4.66
CA TRP A 156 -5.38 -21.48 -5.14
C TRP A 156 -6.05 -21.78 -6.49
N GLN A 157 -5.33 -22.39 -7.44
CA GLN A 157 -5.86 -22.80 -8.74
C GLN A 157 -6.97 -23.84 -8.65
N GLU A 158 -6.94 -24.74 -7.67
CA GLU A 158 -8.01 -25.73 -7.43
C GLU A 158 -9.26 -25.08 -6.83
N ARG A 159 -9.08 -24.23 -5.81
CA ARG A 159 -10.20 -23.49 -5.17
C ARG A 159 -10.84 -22.46 -6.09
N ASN A 160 -10.01 -21.79 -6.90
CA ASN A 160 -10.43 -20.88 -7.95
C ASN A 160 -10.41 -21.57 -9.33
N ARG A 161 -10.54 -22.91 -9.39
CA ARG A 161 -10.85 -23.60 -10.64
C ARG A 161 -12.27 -23.21 -11.01
N SER A 162 -12.36 -22.11 -11.74
CA SER A 162 -13.58 -21.57 -12.29
C SER A 162 -14.27 -22.66 -13.09
N LEU A 163 -15.20 -23.40 -12.47
CA LEU A 163 -16.64 -23.33 -12.75
C LEU A 163 -17.05 -23.35 -14.23
N VAL A 164 -16.23 -24.04 -15.00
CA VAL A 164 -16.42 -24.67 -16.30
C VAL A 164 -15.57 -25.93 -16.25
N ASP A 165 -15.99 -26.84 -15.36
CA ASP A 165 -15.60 -28.23 -15.45
C ASP A 165 -16.17 -28.80 -16.77
N ASP A 166 -15.59 -29.88 -17.30
CA ASP A 166 -16.02 -30.41 -18.62
C ASP A 166 -17.52 -30.76 -18.64
N ALA A 167 -18.06 -31.20 -17.49
CA ALA A 167 -19.49 -31.41 -17.27
C ALA A 167 -20.35 -30.13 -17.35
N VAL A 168 -19.83 -28.96 -16.91
CA VAL A 168 -20.52 -27.66 -17.05
C VAL A 168 -20.49 -27.20 -18.50
N VAL A 169 -19.36 -27.37 -19.19
CA VAL A 169 -19.24 -27.09 -20.62
C VAL A 169 -20.23 -27.94 -21.42
N ALA A 170 -20.27 -29.26 -21.17
CA ALA A 170 -21.23 -30.17 -21.80
C ALA A 170 -22.69 -29.75 -21.54
N ARG A 171 -23.05 -29.37 -20.30
CA ARG A 171 -24.39 -28.86 -19.96
C ARG A 171 -24.74 -27.56 -20.70
N VAL A 172 -23.80 -26.62 -20.84
CA VAL A 172 -23.99 -25.39 -21.62
C VAL A 172 -24.28 -25.71 -23.10
N HIS A 173 -23.53 -26.63 -23.71
CA HIS A 173 -23.75 -27.06 -25.09
C HIS A 173 -25.06 -27.82 -25.27
N ALA A 174 -25.41 -28.72 -24.35
CA ALA A 174 -26.67 -29.46 -24.38
C ALA A 174 -27.89 -28.53 -24.30
N LEU A 175 -27.93 -27.59 -23.34
CA LEU A 175 -29.04 -26.63 -23.25
C LEU A 175 -29.15 -25.79 -24.52
N ARG A 176 -28.03 -25.41 -25.15
CA ARG A 176 -28.06 -24.63 -26.40
C ARG A 176 -28.61 -25.40 -27.62
N THR A 177 -28.62 -26.74 -27.58
CA THR A 177 -29.13 -27.58 -28.67
C THR A 177 -30.52 -28.16 -28.39
N THR A 178 -30.87 -28.45 -27.13
CA THR A 178 -32.17 -29.00 -26.76
C THR A 178 -33.24 -27.93 -26.54
N THR A 179 -32.85 -26.71 -26.17
CA THR A 179 -33.78 -25.60 -25.96
C THR A 179 -33.30 -24.36 -26.71
N ASN A 180 -34.25 -23.59 -27.26
CA ASN A 180 -33.95 -22.34 -27.97
C ASN A 180 -33.64 -21.17 -26.99
N MET A 181 -33.10 -21.49 -25.81
CA MET A 181 -32.86 -20.57 -24.70
C MET A 181 -31.78 -19.53 -25.05
N THR A 182 -31.96 -18.33 -24.51
CA THR A 182 -30.99 -17.24 -24.64
C THR A 182 -29.75 -17.49 -23.77
N MET A 183 -28.64 -16.83 -24.10
CA MET A 183 -27.40 -16.89 -23.32
C MET A 183 -27.54 -16.42 -21.87
N GLN A 184 -28.63 -15.71 -21.56
CA GLN A 184 -28.94 -15.16 -20.24
C GLN A 184 -29.79 -16.13 -19.41
N GLU A 185 -30.73 -16.83 -20.05
CA GLU A 185 -31.43 -17.97 -19.46
C GLU A 185 -30.45 -19.12 -19.16
N ILE A 186 -29.61 -19.53 -20.11
CA ILE A 186 -28.61 -20.61 -19.90
C ILE A 186 -27.66 -20.29 -18.73
N ALA A 187 -27.25 -19.03 -18.58
CA ALA A 187 -26.41 -18.58 -17.47
C ALA A 187 -27.13 -18.65 -16.11
N THR A 188 -28.46 -18.47 -16.11
CA THR A 188 -29.31 -18.48 -14.91
C THR A 188 -29.63 -19.92 -14.50
N GLU A 189 -30.04 -20.75 -15.47
CA GLU A 189 -30.39 -22.17 -15.33
C GLU A 189 -29.27 -23.01 -14.72
N ILE A 190 -28.03 -22.76 -15.12
CA ILE A 190 -26.89 -23.55 -14.65
C ILE A 190 -26.50 -23.19 -13.20
N GLY A 191 -26.87 -22.00 -12.69
CA GLY A 191 -26.75 -21.62 -11.28
C GLY A 191 -25.33 -21.54 -10.71
N VAL A 192 -24.30 -21.59 -11.57
CA VAL A 192 -22.90 -21.75 -11.17
C VAL A 192 -22.24 -20.40 -10.84
N ARG A 193 -21.59 -20.30 -9.66
CA ARG A 193 -21.07 -19.07 -9.03
C ARG A 193 -19.90 -18.38 -9.78
N GLY A 194 -20.20 -17.74 -10.90
CA GLY A 194 -19.22 -17.05 -11.76
C GLY A 194 -19.49 -17.25 -13.25
N LEU A 195 -20.39 -18.17 -13.59
CA LEU A 195 -20.90 -18.36 -14.94
C LEU A 195 -21.86 -17.20 -15.25
N ASN A 196 -21.40 -16.23 -16.03
CA ASN A 196 -22.21 -15.09 -16.50
C ASN A 196 -22.35 -15.15 -18.03
N ARG A 197 -23.21 -14.30 -18.60
CA ARG A 197 -23.45 -14.22 -20.06
C ARG A 197 -22.18 -14.10 -20.91
N LYS A 198 -21.12 -13.41 -20.43
CA LYS A 198 -19.84 -13.33 -21.15
C LYS A 198 -19.07 -14.65 -21.08
N THR A 199 -19.12 -15.36 -19.95
CA THR A 199 -18.54 -16.71 -19.80
C THR A 199 -19.28 -17.72 -20.68
N VAL A 200 -20.63 -17.77 -20.64
CA VAL A 200 -21.45 -18.64 -21.50
C VAL A 200 -21.18 -18.39 -22.98
N SER A 201 -21.07 -17.12 -23.39
CA SER A 201 -20.71 -16.75 -24.77
C SER A 201 -19.33 -17.29 -25.19
N LYS A 202 -18.33 -17.23 -24.31
CA LYS A 202 -16.97 -17.79 -24.56
C LYS A 202 -16.96 -19.31 -24.66
N ILE A 203 -17.79 -20.01 -23.90
CA ILE A 203 -17.93 -21.47 -23.97
C ILE A 203 -18.50 -21.84 -25.34
N LEU A 204 -19.69 -21.32 -25.66
CA LEU A 204 -20.44 -21.73 -26.85
C LEU A 204 -19.81 -21.30 -28.19
N ASN A 205 -19.07 -20.20 -28.21
CA ASN A 205 -18.43 -19.70 -29.44
C ASN A 205 -16.93 -20.00 -29.51
N GLY A 206 -16.33 -20.51 -28.44
CA GLY A 206 -14.89 -20.47 -28.21
C GLY A 206 -14.33 -19.02 -28.12
N ASN A 207 -13.02 -18.90 -27.99
CA ASN A 207 -12.33 -17.67 -28.37
C ASN A 207 -12.33 -17.59 -29.91
N LYS A 208 -13.37 -17.00 -30.52
CA LYS A 208 -13.36 -16.71 -31.95
C LYS A 208 -12.11 -15.87 -32.28
N PRO A 209 -11.15 -16.39 -33.07
CA PRO A 209 -9.97 -15.61 -33.44
C PRO A 209 -10.42 -14.36 -34.19
N ARG A 210 -9.71 -13.26 -33.98
CA ARG A 210 -10.07 -11.97 -34.56
C ARG A 210 -9.87 -12.05 -36.08
N VAL A 211 -10.94 -11.86 -36.85
CA VAL A 211 -10.84 -11.87 -38.32
C VAL A 211 -10.19 -10.57 -38.78
N VAL A 212 -9.13 -10.67 -39.59
CA VAL A 212 -8.35 -9.55 -40.15
C VAL A 212 -8.14 -9.81 -41.65
N GLU A 213 -8.01 -8.77 -42.46
CA GLU A 213 -7.72 -8.93 -43.90
C GLU A 213 -6.27 -9.40 -44.11
N LYS A 214 -6.08 -10.35 -45.03
CA LYS A 214 -4.75 -10.91 -45.34
C LYS A 214 -3.69 -9.84 -45.60
N ASP A 215 -4.01 -8.81 -46.38
CA ASP A 215 -3.10 -7.69 -46.69
C ASP A 215 -2.70 -6.88 -45.45
N THR A 216 -3.61 -6.74 -44.49
CA THR A 216 -3.33 -6.06 -43.21
C THR A 216 -2.36 -6.89 -42.36
N VAL A 217 -2.48 -8.23 -42.40
CA VAL A 217 -1.53 -9.13 -41.72
C VAL A 217 -0.14 -8.99 -42.34
N THR A 218 -0.02 -9.01 -43.68
CA THR A 218 1.25 -8.84 -44.39
C THR A 218 1.94 -7.53 -44.01
N LYS A 219 1.23 -6.39 -44.09
CA LYS A 219 1.74 -5.06 -43.73
C LYS A 219 2.24 -4.98 -42.28
N VAL A 220 1.55 -5.63 -41.33
CA VAL A 220 2.02 -5.69 -39.93
C VAL A 220 3.36 -6.42 -39.81
N PHE A 221 3.58 -7.50 -40.56
CA PHE A 221 4.86 -8.21 -40.55
C PHE A 221 5.97 -7.45 -41.29
N GLU A 222 5.66 -6.75 -42.38
CA GLU A 222 6.60 -5.89 -43.11
C GLU A 222 7.11 -4.74 -42.23
N LEU A 223 6.20 -3.93 -41.66
CA LEU A 223 6.56 -2.82 -40.78
C LEU A 223 7.27 -3.31 -39.50
N ARG A 224 6.92 -4.51 -39.01
CA ARG A 224 7.64 -5.13 -37.88
C ARG A 224 9.05 -5.56 -38.26
N SER A 225 9.27 -5.99 -39.49
CA SER A 225 10.60 -6.33 -40.03
C SER A 225 11.45 -5.09 -40.27
N ALA A 226 10.84 -3.94 -40.53
CA ALA A 226 11.47 -2.62 -40.50
C ALA A 226 11.76 -2.09 -39.07
N ASN A 227 11.76 -2.96 -38.05
CA ASN A 227 11.99 -2.66 -36.62
C ASN A 227 11.00 -1.67 -35.97
N MET A 228 9.86 -1.35 -36.59
CA MET A 228 8.88 -0.43 -36.00
C MET A 228 8.23 -1.01 -34.73
N SER A 229 7.87 -0.15 -33.78
CA SER A 229 7.20 -0.60 -32.56
C SER A 229 5.74 -0.97 -32.85
N MET A 230 5.17 -1.88 -32.05
CA MET A 230 3.75 -2.26 -32.17
C MET A 230 2.78 -1.08 -31.97
N GLN A 231 3.25 0.05 -31.44
CA GLN A 231 2.46 1.25 -31.22
C GLN A 231 2.48 2.16 -32.45
N ASP A 232 3.62 2.23 -33.13
CA ASP A 232 3.78 3.00 -34.38
C ASP A 232 3.06 2.29 -35.53
N ILE A 233 3.26 0.97 -35.67
CA ILE A 233 2.52 0.10 -36.61
C ILE A 233 1.00 0.23 -36.40
N GLY A 234 0.56 0.33 -35.15
CA GLY A 234 -0.85 0.54 -34.83
C GLY A 234 -1.35 1.92 -35.25
N THR A 235 -0.52 2.95 -35.08
CA THR A 235 -0.86 4.33 -35.48
C THR A 235 -0.93 4.47 -37.00
N GLU A 236 0.02 3.87 -37.73
CA GLU A 236 0.12 3.90 -39.18
C GLU A 236 -1.01 3.12 -39.88
N LEU A 237 -1.35 1.93 -39.39
CA LEU A 237 -2.40 1.09 -39.98
C LEU A 237 -3.81 1.35 -39.39
N GLY A 238 -3.95 2.34 -38.50
CA GLY A 238 -5.23 2.61 -37.79
C GLY A 238 -5.67 1.49 -36.85
N LEU A 239 -4.75 0.60 -36.45
CA LEU A 239 -5.01 -0.56 -35.60
C LEU A 239 -4.71 -0.28 -34.13
N ARG A 240 -5.56 -0.78 -33.23
CA ARG A 240 -5.22 -0.78 -31.80
C ARG A 240 -4.02 -1.70 -31.55
N ARG A 241 -3.09 -1.29 -30.67
CA ARG A 241 -1.89 -2.07 -30.30
C ARG A 241 -2.16 -3.54 -29.93
N ASN A 242 -3.31 -3.84 -29.32
CA ASN A 242 -3.69 -5.22 -29.01
C ASN A 242 -4.03 -6.05 -30.26
N VAL A 243 -4.58 -5.43 -31.32
CA VAL A 243 -4.81 -6.09 -32.62
C VAL A 243 -3.47 -6.39 -33.32
N VAL A 244 -2.52 -5.45 -33.31
CA VAL A 244 -1.16 -5.68 -33.81
C VAL A 244 -0.49 -6.82 -33.04
N SER A 245 -0.65 -6.86 -31.72
CA SER A 245 -0.21 -7.97 -30.88
C SER A 245 -0.90 -9.29 -31.22
N ASP A 246 -2.22 -9.30 -31.44
CA ASP A 246 -2.96 -10.51 -31.82
C ASP A 246 -2.46 -11.06 -33.18
N ILE A 247 -2.17 -10.19 -34.15
CA ILE A 247 -1.63 -10.54 -35.48
C ILE A 247 -0.24 -11.17 -35.34
N LEU A 248 0.70 -10.50 -34.67
CA LEU A 248 2.08 -10.97 -34.51
C LEU A 248 2.18 -12.28 -33.68
N ASN A 249 1.18 -12.59 -32.87
CA ASN A 249 1.11 -13.84 -32.10
C ASN A 249 0.22 -14.92 -32.74
N GLY A 250 -0.22 -14.75 -34.01
CA GLY A 250 -1.02 -15.74 -34.72
C GLY A 250 -2.41 -16.00 -34.12
N LYS A 251 -2.97 -15.04 -33.37
CA LYS A 251 -4.30 -15.13 -32.71
C LYS A 251 -5.46 -14.60 -33.57
N VAL A 252 -5.19 -14.44 -34.87
CA VAL A 252 -6.11 -13.90 -35.87
C VAL A 252 -6.42 -14.96 -36.92
N THR A 253 -7.57 -14.85 -37.55
CA THR A 253 -7.90 -15.56 -38.79
C THR A 253 -7.93 -14.59 -39.94
N THR A 254 -7.44 -14.99 -41.10
CA THR A 254 -7.50 -14.15 -42.31
C THR A 254 -8.83 -14.31 -43.02
N LYS A 255 -9.43 -13.19 -43.44
CA LYS A 255 -10.41 -13.13 -44.54
C LYS A 255 -9.74 -12.57 -45.79
#